data_AF-A0A9D4MIU6-F1
#
_entry.id   AF-A0A9D4MIU6-F1
#
_cell.length_a   1.000
_cell.length_b   1.000
_cell.length_c   1.000
_cell.angle_alpha   90.00
_cell.angle_beta   90.00
_cell.angle_gamma   90.00
#
_symmetry.space_group_name_H-M   'P 1'
#
loop_
_entity.id
_entity.type
_entity.pdbx_description
1 polymer ?
#
loop_
_entity_poly.entity_id
_entity_poly.type
_entity_poly.pdbx_seq_one_letter_code
_entity_poly.pdbx_strand_id
1 'polypeptide(L)'
;MRLSEILGDAKDKGLSQADSCRLPVVTYRKNMESSECNICMAEYEEGEILKILPCFHSFHSMCIDKWISKNATCPICRVEVSLKSPTIS
;
A
#
# COMPACT_ATOMS: atom_id res chain seq x y z
N MET A 1 37.79 8.70 9.15
CA MET A 1 36.55 8.29 9.86
C MET A 1 35.53 8.01 8.78
N ARG A 2 35.11 6.75 8.64
CA ARG A 2 34.36 6.27 7.47
C ARG A 2 32.89 6.66 7.69
N LEU A 3 32.30 7.38 6.73
CA LEU A 3 30.91 7.88 6.81
C LEU A 3 29.86 6.76 7.03
N SER A 4 30.26 5.50 6.90
CA SER A 4 29.47 4.29 7.12
C SER A 4 29.08 4.03 8.58
N GLU A 5 29.61 4.75 9.57
CA GLU A 5 29.28 4.53 11.00
C GLU A 5 28.19 5.46 11.55
N ILE A 6 27.76 6.50 10.80
CA ILE A 6 26.78 7.50 11.27
C ILE A 6 25.36 7.20 10.75
N LEU A 7 25.25 6.54 9.60
CA LEU A 7 23.98 6.17 8.99
C LEU A 7 23.75 4.69 9.26
N GLY A 8 23.11 4.38 10.39
CA GLY A 8 22.72 3.00 10.70
C GLY A 8 21.97 2.37 9.53
N ASP A 9 22.18 1.06 9.33
CA ASP A 9 21.55 0.27 8.27
C ASP A 9 20.07 0.65 8.11
N ALA A 10 19.74 1.27 6.98
CA ALA A 10 18.37 1.54 6.59
C ALA A 10 17.69 0.19 6.37
N LYS A 11 17.19 -0.39 7.46
CA LYS A 11 16.40 -1.61 7.40
C LYS A 11 15.15 -1.25 6.62
N ASP A 12 15.09 -1.67 5.35
CA ASP A 12 13.92 -1.57 4.49
C ASP A 12 12.70 -2.04 5.28
N LYS A 13 11.88 -1.09 5.78
CA LYS A 13 10.65 -1.36 6.54
C LYS A 13 9.49 -1.67 5.59
N GLY A 14 9.81 -2.24 4.43
CA GLY A 14 8.83 -2.65 3.43
C GLY A 14 7.95 -3.76 3.97
N LEU A 15 6.69 -3.76 3.53
CA LEU A 15 5.77 -4.86 3.75
C LEU A 15 6.19 -6.03 2.85
N SER A 16 6.26 -7.24 3.39
CA SER A 16 6.63 -8.42 2.61
C SER A 16 5.57 -8.73 1.54
N GLN A 17 5.95 -9.42 0.45
CA GLN A 17 4.99 -9.82 -0.58
C GLN A 17 3.89 -10.74 0.00
N ALA A 18 4.25 -11.64 0.90
CA ALA A 18 3.30 -12.54 1.56
C ALA A 18 2.25 -11.78 2.37
N ASP A 19 2.66 -10.69 3.02
CA ASP A 19 1.75 -9.80 3.73
C ASP A 19 0.86 -9.03 2.75
N SER A 20 1.44 -8.42 1.71
CA SER A 20 0.63 -7.69 0.73
C SER A 20 -0.50 -8.54 0.12
N CYS A 21 -0.27 -9.83 -0.13
CA CYS A 21 -1.29 -10.74 -0.66
C CYS A 21 -2.52 -10.91 0.25
N ARG A 22 -2.44 -10.53 1.53
CA ARG A 22 -3.55 -10.63 2.51
C ARG A 22 -4.43 -9.39 2.55
N LEU A 23 -4.03 -8.31 1.88
CA LEU A 23 -4.84 -7.10 1.82
C LEU A 23 -6.12 -7.35 0.98
N PRO A 24 -7.27 -6.80 1.38
CA PRO A 24 -8.50 -6.94 0.62
C PRO A 24 -8.34 -6.48 -0.83
N VAL A 25 -8.88 -7.27 -1.75
CA VAL A 25 -8.88 -7.01 -3.19
C VAL A 25 -10.32 -6.88 -3.67
N VAL A 26 -10.57 -5.89 -4.51
CA VAL A 26 -11.86 -5.65 -5.15
C VAL A 26 -11.68 -5.42 -6.64
N THR A 27 -12.71 -5.75 -7.40
CA THR A 27 -12.79 -5.40 -8.82
C THR A 27 -13.49 -4.06 -8.95
N TYR A 28 -12.86 -3.11 -9.64
CA TYR A 28 -13.41 -1.78 -9.84
C TYR A 28 -14.71 -1.83 -10.64
N ARG A 29 -15.66 -1.00 -10.21
CA ARG A 29 -16.93 -0.72 -10.88
C ARG A 29 -17.10 0.79 -10.97
N LYS A 30 -17.64 1.29 -12.10
CA LYS A 30 -17.81 2.72 -12.36
C LYS A 30 -18.74 3.46 -11.38
N ASN A 31 -19.41 2.77 -10.47
CA ASN A 31 -20.27 3.35 -9.43
C ASN A 31 -19.57 3.48 -8.07
N MET A 32 -18.26 3.20 -7.98
CA MET A 32 -17.47 3.38 -6.76
C MET A 32 -17.04 4.84 -6.57
N GLU A 33 -16.77 5.22 -5.32
CA GLU A 33 -16.45 6.61 -4.95
C GLU A 33 -15.08 7.09 -5.45
N SER A 34 -14.09 6.19 -5.51
CA SER A 34 -12.75 6.48 -6.04
C SER A 34 -12.67 6.13 -7.54
N SER A 35 -12.33 7.08 -8.41
CA SER A 35 -12.23 6.86 -9.86
C SER A 35 -10.81 6.88 -10.43
N GLU A 36 -9.78 7.12 -9.61
CA GLU A 36 -8.39 7.25 -10.07
C GLU A 36 -7.39 6.66 -9.07
N CYS A 37 -6.31 6.07 -9.57
CA CYS A 37 -5.18 5.66 -8.77
C CYS A 37 -4.20 6.82 -8.51
N ASN A 38 -4.10 7.24 -7.24
CA ASN A 38 -3.20 8.31 -6.81
C ASN A 38 -1.69 7.96 -6.87
N ILE A 39 -1.32 6.73 -7.29
CA ILE A 39 0.08 6.33 -7.48
C ILE A 39 0.52 6.55 -8.94
N CYS A 40 -0.31 6.13 -9.90
CA CYS A 40 -0.01 6.27 -11.33
C CYS A 40 -0.75 7.44 -12.00
N MET A 41 -1.64 8.13 -11.28
CA MET A 41 -2.48 9.23 -11.77
C MET A 41 -3.33 8.83 -13.00
N ALA A 42 -3.76 7.57 -13.05
CA ALA A 42 -4.59 7.03 -14.11
C ALA A 42 -5.98 6.68 -13.57
N GLU A 43 -7.01 6.99 -14.35
CA GLU A 43 -8.39 6.60 -14.06
C GLU A 43 -8.52 5.08 -13.99
N TYR A 44 -9.47 4.62 -13.18
CA TYR A 44 -9.80 3.20 -13.12
C TYR A 44 -10.70 2.77 -14.27
N GLU A 45 -10.38 1.63 -14.85
CA GLU A 45 -11.20 0.96 -15.86
C GLU A 45 -12.04 -0.16 -15.24
N GLU A 46 -13.24 -0.38 -15.78
CA GLU A 46 -14.13 -1.42 -15.27
C GLU A 46 -13.48 -2.81 -15.38
N GLY A 47 -13.50 -3.56 -14.28
CA GLY A 47 -12.84 -4.87 -14.22
C GLY A 47 -11.40 -4.83 -13.69
N GLU A 48 -10.81 -3.66 -13.50
CA GLU A 48 -9.48 -3.55 -12.90
C GLU A 48 -9.44 -4.01 -11.45
N ILE A 49 -8.29 -4.54 -11.05
CA ILE A 49 -8.08 -5.09 -9.71
C ILE A 49 -7.46 -4.04 -8.81
N LEU A 50 -8.25 -3.63 -7.81
CA LEU A 50 -7.83 -2.69 -6.79
C LEU A 50 -7.56 -3.41 -5.49
N LYS A 51 -6.59 -2.90 -4.74
CA LYS A 51 -6.27 -3.37 -3.39
C LYS A 51 -6.58 -2.25 -2.41
N ILE A 52 -7.25 -2.62 -1.33
CA ILE A 52 -7.73 -1.70 -0.29
C ILE A 52 -6.82 -1.84 0.92
N LEU A 53 -6.26 -0.73 1.38
CA LEU A 53 -5.47 -0.69 2.61
C LEU A 53 -6.38 -0.69 3.86
N PRO A 54 -5.87 -1.01 5.05
CA PRO A 54 -6.65 -0.95 6.30
C PRO A 54 -7.25 0.44 6.61
N CYS A 55 -6.68 1.50 6.02
CA CYS A 55 -7.20 2.86 6.08
C CYS A 55 -8.25 3.18 5.00
N PHE A 56 -8.81 2.17 4.32
CA PHE A 56 -9.85 2.24 3.28
C PHE A 56 -9.51 2.93 1.96
N HIS A 57 -8.26 3.34 1.75
CA HIS A 57 -7.81 3.86 0.46
C HIS A 57 -7.53 2.71 -0.53
N SER A 58 -8.05 2.86 -1.75
CA SER A 58 -7.90 1.92 -2.87
C SER A 58 -6.84 2.41 -3.86
N PHE A 59 -6.14 1.45 -4.47
CA PHE A 59 -5.13 1.67 -5.51
C PHE A 59 -5.12 0.46 -6.44
N HIS A 60 -4.61 0.59 -7.67
CA HIS A 60 -4.32 -0.62 -8.47
C HIS A 60 -3.44 -1.57 -7.67
N SER A 61 -3.77 -2.86 -7.67
CA SER A 61 -3.03 -3.86 -6.88
C SER A 61 -1.52 -3.78 -7.17
N MET A 62 -1.14 -3.71 -8.45
CA MET A 62 0.27 -3.63 -8.85
C MET A 62 0.96 -2.34 -8.37
N CYS A 63 0.25 -1.21 -8.38
CA CYS A 63 0.81 0.08 -7.96
C CYS A 63 1.09 0.09 -6.47
N ILE A 64 0.13 -0.35 -5.65
CA ILE A 64 0.30 -0.33 -4.20
C ILE A 64 1.27 -1.40 -3.72
N ASP A 65 1.35 -2.56 -4.37
CA ASP A 65 2.33 -3.61 -4.02
C ASP A 65 3.78 -3.11 -4.16
N LYS A 66 4.07 -2.38 -5.25
CA LYS A 66 5.37 -1.74 -5.45
C LYS A 66 5.65 -0.63 -4.45
N TRP A 67 4.62 0.09 -4.01
CA TRP A 67 4.77 1.14 -3.01
C TRP A 67 5.07 0.55 -1.63
N ILE A 68 4.22 -0.37 -1.16
CA ILE A 68 4.30 -0.89 0.21
C ILE A 68 5.48 -1.82 0.44
N SER A 69 6.03 -2.43 -0.61
CA SER A 69 7.30 -3.16 -0.55
C SER A 69 8.52 -2.29 -0.21
N LYS A 70 8.42 -0.96 -0.39
CA LYS A 70 9.47 0.00 0.00
C LYS A 70 9.07 0.86 1.19
N ASN A 71 7.78 1.23 1.24
CA ASN A 71 7.21 2.14 2.22
C ASN A 71 5.91 1.55 2.73
N ALA A 72 5.91 0.87 3.88
CA ALA A 72 4.70 0.28 4.47
C ALA A 72 3.71 1.34 5.03
N THR A 73 3.41 2.39 4.27
CA THR A 73 2.48 3.47 4.61
C THR A 73 1.56 3.80 3.43
N CYS A 74 0.36 4.26 3.71
CA CYS A 74 -0.59 4.71 2.69
C CYS A 74 -0.06 5.96 1.94
N PRO A 75 -0.08 5.98 0.59
CA PRO A 75 0.30 7.17 -0.18
C PRO A 75 -0.54 8.43 0.11
N ILE A 76 -1.78 8.26 0.57
CA ILE A 76 -2.72 9.37 0.80
C ILE A 76 -2.61 9.88 2.24
N CYS A 77 -2.87 9.02 3.24
CA CYS A 77 -2.96 9.44 4.64
C CYS A 77 -1.71 9.12 5.49
N ARG A 78 -0.70 8.47 4.91
CA ARG A 78 0.55 8.07 5.57
C ARG A 78 0.40 7.12 6.77
N VAL A 79 -0.80 6.59 7.01
CA VAL A 79 -1.05 5.54 8.01
C VAL A 79 -0.27 4.29 7.65
N GLU A 80 0.35 3.64 8.64
CA GLU A 80 1.11 2.40 8.46
C GLU A 80 0.19 1.26 7.98
N VAL A 81 0.66 0.50 7.00
CA VAL A 81 -0.03 -0.68 6.48
C VAL A 81 0.38 -1.87 7.33
N SER A 82 -0.32 -2.08 8.45
CA SER A 82 -0.06 -3.21 9.35
C SER A 82 -1.21 -4.22 9.28
N LEU A 83 -0.89 -5.49 9.03
CA LEU A 83 -1.87 -6.61 9.06
C LEU A 83 -2.06 -7.19 10.47
N LYS A 84 -1.58 -6.49 11.49
CA LYS A 84 -1.71 -6.95 12.87
C LYS A 84 -3.20 -7.02 13.17
N SER A 85 -3.66 -8.21 13.56
CA SER A 85 -4.98 -8.41 14.14
C SER A 85 -5.25 -7.33 15.19
N PRO A 86 -6.48 -6.82 15.33
CA PRO A 86 -6.78 -5.87 16.40
C PRO A 86 -6.46 -6.53 17.73
N THR A 87 -5.34 -6.19 18.33
CA THR A 87 -5.08 -6.47 19.75
C THR A 87 -6.01 -5.54 20.50
N ILE A 88 -7.21 -6.04 20.78
CA ILE A 88 -8.08 -5.47 21.80
C ILE A 88 -7.25 -5.52 23.09
N SER A 89 -6.84 -4.35 23.58
CA SER A 89 -6.31 -4.16 24.92
C SER A 89 -7.44 -3.70 25.83
#